data_AF-A0A1V9E410-F1
#
_entry.id   AF-A0A1V9E410-F1
#
_cell.length_a   1.000
_cell.length_b   1.000
_cell.length_c   1.000
_cell.angle_alpha   90.00
_cell.angle_beta   90.00
_cell.angle_gamma   90.00
#
_symmetry.space_group_name_H-M   'P 1'
#
loop_
_entity.id
_entity.type
_entity.pdbx_description
1 polymer ?
#
loop_
_entity_poly.entity_id
_entity_poly.type
_entity_poly.pdbx_seq_one_letter_code
_entity_poly.pdbx_strand_id
1 'polypeptide(L)'
;MVRALFIVAVLFASCSSSDSEFEIKESEVPPNVMAAFKAKYPSARDASWEAEKEDGQFFFEVEFTDGNKDKEVRITPDGASVVEE
;
A
#
# COMPACT_ATOMS: atom_id res chain seq x y z
N MET A 1 -24.67 -19.57 -12.23
CA MET A 1 -25.34 -18.27 -12.00
C MET A 1 -24.27 -17.21 -11.91
N VAL A 2 -24.18 -16.38 -12.95
CA VAL A 2 -23.17 -15.32 -13.09
C VAL A 2 -23.53 -14.21 -12.12
N ARG A 3 -22.64 -13.89 -11.17
CA ARG A 3 -22.83 -12.75 -10.27
C ARG A 3 -22.59 -11.48 -11.06
N ALA A 4 -23.69 -10.76 -11.31
CA ALA A 4 -23.69 -9.43 -11.89
C ALA A 4 -22.89 -8.49 -10.99
N LEU A 5 -21.91 -7.79 -11.56
CA LEU A 5 -21.26 -6.66 -10.91
C LEU A 5 -21.86 -5.39 -11.52
N PHE A 6 -22.44 -4.56 -10.67
CA PHE A 6 -23.02 -3.27 -11.01
C PHE A 6 -21.93 -2.32 -11.52
N ILE A 7 -22.05 -1.86 -12.77
CA ILE A 7 -21.27 -0.74 -13.29
C ILE A 7 -22.04 0.53 -12.95
N VAL A 8 -21.59 1.25 -11.92
CA VAL A 8 -21.90 2.67 -11.77
C VAL A 8 -20.71 3.41 -12.37
N ALA A 9 -20.87 3.89 -13.60
CA ALA A 9 -19.92 4.78 -14.25
C ALA A 9 -20.04 6.18 -13.61
N VAL A 10 -19.10 6.51 -12.72
CA VAL A 10 -18.88 7.89 -12.28
C VAL A 10 -17.70 8.45 -13.07
N LEU A 11 -17.98 9.39 -13.98
CA LEU A 11 -16.99 10.20 -14.67
C LEU A 11 -16.50 11.30 -13.72
N PHE A 12 -15.26 11.24 -13.23
CA PHE A 12 -14.57 12.42 -12.70
C PHE A 12 -13.06 12.39 -13.01
N ALA A 13 -12.66 13.45 -13.70
CA ALA A 13 -11.36 14.12 -13.73
C ALA A 13 -10.09 13.26 -13.77
N SER A 14 -9.41 13.29 -14.92
CA SER A 14 -7.99 12.97 -15.04
C SER A 14 -7.17 13.92 -14.16
N CYS A 15 -6.99 13.56 -12.90
CA CYS A 15 -5.88 14.07 -12.11
C CYS A 15 -4.63 13.42 -12.71
N SER A 16 -3.74 14.20 -13.31
CA SER A 16 -2.38 13.73 -13.54
C SER A 16 -1.66 13.75 -12.20
N SER A 17 -1.96 12.78 -11.34
CA SER A 17 -1.13 12.46 -10.18
C SER A 17 0.26 12.12 -10.72
N SER A 18 1.24 12.96 -10.44
CA SER A 18 2.64 12.60 -10.65
C SER A 18 3.01 11.69 -9.51
N ASP A 19 2.82 10.40 -9.74
CA ASP A 19 3.33 9.40 -8.84
C ASP A 19 4.84 9.20 -9.04
N SER A 20 5.55 8.96 -7.95
CA SER A 20 6.96 8.58 -7.98
C SER A 20 7.22 7.58 -6.87
N GLU A 21 7.56 6.37 -7.29
CA GLU A 21 7.94 5.26 -6.43
C GLU A 21 9.43 4.97 -6.54
N PHE A 22 10.02 4.54 -5.42
CA PHE A 22 11.40 4.09 -5.34
C PHE A 22 11.47 2.82 -4.50
N GLU A 23 11.94 1.73 -5.11
CA GLU A 23 12.23 0.50 -4.37
C GLU A 23 13.27 0.78 -3.27
N ILE A 24 12.96 0.35 -2.05
CA ILE A 24 13.82 0.49 -0.88
C ILE A 24 14.03 -0.86 -0.21
N LYS A 25 15.14 -0.99 0.52
CA LYS A 25 15.36 -2.20 1.33
C LYS A 25 14.50 -2.15 2.59
N GLU A 26 14.08 -3.31 3.08
CA GLU A 26 13.39 -3.42 4.39
C GLU A 26 14.18 -2.72 5.51
N SER A 27 15.52 -2.74 5.46
CA SER A 27 16.38 -2.06 6.44
C SER A 27 16.29 -0.53 6.42
N GLU A 28 15.75 0.04 5.36
CA GLU A 28 15.55 1.49 5.18
C GLU A 28 14.15 1.93 5.64
N VAL A 29 13.25 0.97 5.89
CA VAL A 29 11.91 1.24 6.40
C VAL A 29 11.99 1.71 7.86
N PRO A 30 11.38 2.86 8.20
CA PRO A 30 11.36 3.35 9.57
C PRO A 30 10.76 2.33 10.56
N PRO A 31 11.33 2.17 11.78
CA PRO A 31 10.87 1.17 12.73
C PRO A 31 9.39 1.28 13.10
N ASN A 32 8.82 2.49 13.14
CA ASN A 32 7.41 2.73 13.42
C ASN A 32 6.49 2.24 12.29
N VAL A 33 6.89 2.42 11.02
CA VAL A 33 6.18 1.91 9.84
C VAL A 33 6.21 0.38 9.84
N MET A 34 7.39 -0.20 10.06
CA MET A 34 7.57 -1.65 10.18
C MET A 34 6.74 -2.25 11.33
N ALA A 35 6.66 -1.55 12.47
CA ALA A 35 5.84 -1.98 13.59
C ALA A 35 4.34 -1.95 13.27
N ALA A 36 3.86 -0.91 12.59
CA ALA A 36 2.47 -0.80 12.15
C ALA A 36 2.09 -1.94 11.19
N PHE A 37 2.96 -2.22 10.21
CA PHE A 37 2.80 -3.33 9.27
C PHE A 37 2.70 -4.68 9.99
N LYS A 38 3.69 -5.02 10.82
CA LYS A 38 3.75 -6.30 11.55
C LYS A 38 2.60 -6.47 12.55
N ALA A 39 2.09 -5.37 13.12
CA ALA A 39 0.94 -5.41 14.02
C ALA A 39 -0.35 -5.76 13.27
N LYS A 40 -0.55 -5.24 12.05
CA LYS A 40 -1.75 -5.48 11.24
C LYS A 40 -1.68 -6.81 10.48
N TYR A 41 -0.50 -7.19 10.00
CA TYR A 41 -0.27 -8.39 9.19
C TYR A 41 0.81 -9.29 9.80
N PRO A 42 0.55 -9.92 10.96
CA PRO A 42 1.55 -10.73 11.67
C PRO A 42 1.97 -12.02 10.93
N SER A 43 1.20 -12.44 9.92
CA SER A 43 1.47 -13.60 9.06
C SER A 43 2.06 -13.24 7.70
N ALA A 44 2.35 -11.96 7.46
CA ALA A 44 2.91 -11.50 6.19
C ALA A 44 4.24 -12.19 5.87
N ARG A 45 4.42 -12.52 4.60
CA ARG A 45 5.66 -13.05 4.02
C ARG A 45 5.96 -12.35 2.69
N ASP A 46 7.19 -12.53 2.21
CA ASP A 46 7.62 -12.06 0.90
C ASP A 46 7.38 -10.55 0.68
N ALA A 47 7.64 -9.75 1.72
CA ALA A 47 7.39 -8.31 1.70
C ALA A 47 8.43 -7.57 0.82
N SER A 48 7.93 -6.79 -0.15
CA SER A 48 8.68 -5.84 -0.96
C SER A 48 8.27 -4.42 -0.60
N TRP A 49 9.22 -3.49 -0.52
CA TRP A 49 8.97 -2.14 0.00
C TRP A 49 9.33 -1.05 -0.99
N GLU A 50 8.45 -0.06 -1.09
CA GLU A 50 8.66 1.13 -1.89
C GLU A 50 8.42 2.40 -1.07
N ALA A 51 9.17 3.44 -1.41
CA ALA A 51 8.97 4.80 -0.93
C ALA A 51 8.27 5.58 -2.04
N GLU A 52 7.06 6.06 -1.75
CA GLU A 52 6.17 6.61 -2.75
C GLU A 52 5.79 8.05 -2.42
N LYS A 53 5.58 8.87 -3.46
CA LYS A 53 5.01 10.19 -3.31
C LYS A 53 3.83 10.43 -4.26
N GLU A 54 2.62 10.24 -3.75
CA GLU A 54 1.39 10.55 -4.46
C GLU A 54 0.79 11.88 -3.99
N ASP A 55 0.39 12.76 -4.92
CA ASP A 55 -0.31 14.03 -4.65
C ASP A 55 0.37 14.92 -3.57
N GLY A 56 1.70 14.87 -3.52
CA GLY A 56 2.50 15.64 -2.57
C GLY A 56 2.60 15.02 -1.16
N GLN A 57 1.92 13.91 -0.92
CA GLN A 57 2.00 13.10 0.29
C GLN A 57 3.01 11.98 0.10
N PHE A 58 3.70 11.58 1.17
CA PHE A 58 4.72 10.53 1.12
C PHE A 58 4.21 9.31 1.88
N PHE A 59 4.41 8.12 1.32
CA PHE A 59 3.99 6.85 1.89
C PHE A 59 5.12 5.82 1.81
N PHE A 60 4.99 4.79 2.64
CA PHE A 60 5.69 3.53 2.43
C PHE A 60 4.68 2.51 1.95
N GLU A 61 4.87 2.03 0.73
CA GLU A 61 4.06 0.96 0.17
C GLU A 61 4.74 -0.40 0.43
N VAL A 62 3.94 -1.42 0.70
CA VAL A 62 4.42 -2.79 0.84
C VAL A 62 3.49 -3.77 0.16
N GLU A 63 4.03 -4.48 -0.83
CA GLU A 63 3.44 -5.69 -1.40
C GLU A 63 3.92 -6.90 -0.58
N PHE A 64 3.01 -7.80 -0.22
CA PHE A 64 3.32 -8.99 0.58
C PHE A 64 2.27 -10.07 0.40
N THR A 65 2.61 -11.32 0.73
CA THR A 65 1.62 -12.39 0.79
C THR A 65 1.11 -12.60 2.21
N ASP A 66 -0.22 -12.65 2.38
CA ASP A 66 -0.89 -13.02 3.62
C ASP A 66 -1.73 -14.28 3.40
N GLY A 67 -1.22 -15.40 3.92
CA GLY A 67 -1.73 -16.73 3.57
C GLY A 67 -1.47 -17.09 2.11
N ASN A 68 -2.53 -17.06 1.29
CA ASN A 68 -2.52 -17.42 -0.13
C ASN A 68 -2.93 -16.24 -1.04
N LYS A 69 -2.91 -15.02 -0.51
CA LYS A 69 -3.29 -13.81 -1.24
C LYS A 69 -2.15 -12.81 -1.16
N ASP A 70 -1.79 -12.28 -2.32
CA ASP A 70 -0.94 -11.10 -2.39
C ASP A 70 -1.80 -9.87 -2.07
N LYS A 71 -1.19 -8.94 -1.33
CA LYS A 71 -1.81 -7.72 -0.82
C LYS A 71 -0.81 -6.59 -0.97
N GLU A 72 -1.34 -5.41 -1.14
CA GLU A 72 -0.60 -4.16 -1.23
C GLU A 72 -1.22 -3.18 -0.25
N VAL A 73 -0.37 -2.50 0.51
CA VAL A 73 -0.83 -1.50 1.49
C VAL A 73 0.10 -0.31 1.51
N ARG A 74 -0.50 0.87 1.68
CA ARG A 74 0.22 2.11 1.95
C ARG A 74 0.18 2.45 3.44
N ILE A 75 1.33 2.86 3.96
CA ILE A 75 1.53 3.22 5.36
C ILE A 75 2.05 4.65 5.44
N THR A 76 1.44 5.47 6.30
CA THR A 76 1.91 6.84 6.52
C THR A 76 3.30 6.86 7.17
N PRO A 77 4.12 7.90 6.98
CA PRO A 77 5.51 7.91 7.47
C PRO A 77 5.62 7.87 9.01
N ASP A 78 4.56 8.28 9.71
CA ASP A 78 4.43 8.17 11.16
C ASP A 78 3.92 6.79 11.63
N GLY A 79 3.50 5.91 10.72
CA GLY A 79 2.97 4.58 10.99
C GLY A 79 1.54 4.59 11.54
N ALA A 80 0.83 5.73 11.50
CA ALA A 80 -0.49 5.86 12.11
C ALA A 80 -1.62 5.24 11.27
N SER A 81 -1.49 5.24 9.94
CA SER A 81 -2.50 4.71 9.02
C SER A 81 -1.91 3.61 8.15
N VAL A 82 -2.65 2.51 7.98
CA VAL A 82 -2.34 1.41 7.06
C VAL A 82 -3.58 1.16 6.21
N VAL A 83 -3.51 1.51 4.93
CA VAL A 83 -4.62 1.46 3.98
C VAL A 83 -4.35 0.33 2.97
N GLU A 84 -5.35 -0.51 2.70
CA GLU A 84 -5.28 -1.52 1.63
C GLU A 84 -5.65 -0.86 0.30
N GLU A 85 -4.88 -1.18 -0.73
CA GLU A 85 -5.12 -0.79 -2.14
C GLU A 85 -6.05 -1.79 -2.85
#